data_AF-A0A3M6K8W3-F1
#
_entry.id   AF-A0A3M6K8W3-F1
#
_cell.length_a   1.000
_cell.length_b   1.000
_cell.length_c   1.000
_cell.angle_alpha   90.00
_cell.angle_beta   90.00
_cell.angle_gamma   90.00
#
_symmetry.space_group_name_H-M   'P 1'
#
loop_
_entity.id
_entity.type
_entity.pdbx_description
1 polymer ?
#
loop_
_entity_poly.entity_id
_entity_poly.type
_entity_poly.pdbx_seq_one_letter_code
_entity_poly.pdbx_strand_id
1 'polypeptide(L)' 'MPETCERCNKEVSQVNKYHDHGVDKLLCSSCISEIDEYYSITCVKCGKPAHLRGNLIEYDSQKICPICMDEIRLKKS' A
#
# COMPACT_ATOMS: atom_id res chain seq x y z
N MET A 1 16.45 11.98 18.94
CA MET A 1 16.78 10.53 19.01
C MET A 1 16.23 9.91 17.74
N PRO A 2 17.00 9.10 17.00
CA PRO A 2 16.44 8.36 15.87
C PRO A 2 15.37 7.39 16.39
N GLU A 3 14.27 7.27 15.66
CA GLU A 3 13.18 6.36 15.98
C GLU A 3 13.22 5.18 15.01
N THR A 4 12.73 4.01 15.42
CA THR A 4 12.73 2.81 14.58
C THR A 4 11.34 2.59 13.98
N CYS A 5 11.27 2.48 12.66
CA CYS A 5 10.02 2.15 11.97
C CYS A 5 9.66 0.67 12.15
N GLU A 6 8.47 0.37 12.68
CA GLU A 6 8.02 -1.00 12.97
C GLU A 6 7.66 -1.84 11.73
N ARG A 7 7.69 -1.24 10.53
CA ARG A 7 7.48 -1.95 9.25
C ARG A 7 8.78 -2.29 8.55
N CYS A 8 9.67 -1.32 8.37
CA CYS A 8 10.93 -1.53 7.64
C CYS A 8 12.14 -1.77 8.55
N ASN A 9 11.98 -1.67 9.87
CA ASN A 9 13.03 -1.84 10.88
C ASN A 9 14.26 -0.96 10.67
N LYS A 10 14.08 0.20 10.01
CA LYS A 10 15.14 1.20 9.81
C LYS A 10 15.03 2.31 10.85
N GLU A 11 16.18 2.80 11.27
CA GLU A 11 16.28 4.04 12.04
C GLU A 11 15.99 5.23 11.13
N VAL A 12 15.05 6.08 11.55
CA VAL A 12 14.59 7.25 10.81
C VAL A 12 14.58 8.47 11.73
N SER A 13 14.55 9.65 11.13
CA SER A 13 14.51 10.92 11.87
C SER A 13 13.21 11.12 12.64
N GLN A 14 12.11 10.51 12.17
CA GLN A 14 10.79 10.63 12.76
C GLN A 14 9.93 9.42 12.37
N VAL A 15 9.17 8.88 13.31
CA VAL A 15 8.04 8.00 13.04
C VAL A 15 6.73 8.67 13.43
N ASN A 16 5.65 8.31 12.75
CA ASN A 16 4.30 8.74 13.08
C ASN A 16 3.47 7.51 13.44
N LYS A 17 2.55 7.68 14.40
CA LYS A 17 1.57 6.64 14.71
C LYS A 17 0.59 6.54 13.54
N TYR A 18 0.61 5.39 12.86
CA TYR A 18 -0.28 5.06 11.77
C TYR A 18 -1.33 4.07 12.28
N HIS A 19 -2.61 4.42 12.15
CA HIS A 19 -3.75 3.62 12.64
C HIS A 19 -4.78 3.30 11.53
N ASP A 20 -4.41 3.51 10.27
CA ASP A 20 -5.30 3.34 9.13
C ASP A 20 -5.14 1.96 8.49
N HIS A 21 -6.12 1.61 7.66
CA HIS A 21 -6.07 0.39 6.83
C HIS A 21 -5.83 -0.93 7.60
N GLY A 22 -6.17 -0.95 8.90
CA GLY A 22 -6.00 -2.11 9.78
C GLY A 22 -4.57 -2.28 10.33
N VAL A 23 -3.72 -1.26 10.16
CA VAL A 23 -2.36 -1.21 10.70
C VAL A 23 -2.35 -0.22 11.87
N ASP A 24 -1.96 -0.66 13.07
CA ASP A 24 -1.73 0.22 14.24
C ASP A 24 -0.26 0.08 14.69
N LYS A 25 0.62 0.90 14.12
CA LYS A 25 2.09 0.85 14.30
C LYS A 25 2.75 2.22 14.14
N LEU A 26 3.95 2.39 14.68
CA LEU A 26 4.85 3.52 14.46
C LEU A 26 5.62 3.33 13.15
N LEU A 27 5.28 4.14 12.14
CA LEU A 27 5.80 4.03 10.79
C LEU A 27 6.54 5.30 10.37
N CYS A 28 7.57 5.14 9.55
CA CYS A 28 8.20 6.28 8.89
C CYS A 28 7.31 6.80 7.75
N SER A 29 7.50 8.07 7.37
CA SER A 29 6.71 8.70 6.31
C SER A 29 6.73 7.93 4.99
N SER A 30 7.86 7.33 4.60
CA SER A 30 7.95 6.51 3.38
C SER A 30 7.05 5.28 3.44
N CYS A 31 7.02 4.59 4.57
CA CYS A 31 6.16 3.43 4.77
C CYS A 31 4.67 3.81 4.77
N ILE A 32 4.33 4.96 5.34
CA ILE A 32 2.97 5.49 5.33
C ILE A 32 2.54 5.78 3.89
N SER A 33 3.36 6.51 3.12
CA SER A 33 3.07 6.81 1.72
C SER A 33 2.89 5.57 0.86
N GLU A 34 3.71 4.53 1.04
CA GLU A 34 3.56 3.26 0.32
C GLU A 34 2.21 2.56 0.63
N ILE A 35 1.78 2.59 1.89
CA ILE A 35 0.49 2.00 2.29
C ILE A 35 -0.64 2.81 1.70
N ASP A 36 -0.64 4.12 1.89
CA ASP A 36 -1.72 4.98 1.39
C ASP A 36 -1.83 4.90 -0.13
N GLU A 37 -0.70 4.89 -0.84
CA GLU A 37 -0.66 4.68 -2.28
C GLU A 37 -1.29 3.33 -2.62
N TYR A 38 -0.85 2.25 -1.97
CA TYR A 38 -1.39 0.90 -2.19
C TYR A 38 -2.91 0.83 -1.99
N TYR A 39 -3.44 1.44 -0.93
CA TYR A 39 -4.87 1.43 -0.63
C TYR A 39 -5.67 2.39 -1.53
N SER A 40 -5.05 3.43 -2.08
CA SER A 40 -5.65 4.33 -3.05
C SER A 40 -5.84 3.70 -4.44
N ILE A 41 -5.10 2.63 -4.75
CA ILE A 41 -5.21 1.95 -6.04
C ILE A 41 -6.61 1.33 -6.18
N THR A 42 -7.34 1.82 -7.18
CA THR A 42 -8.65 1.31 -7.57
C THR A 42 -8.55 0.63 -8.94
N CYS A 43 -9.22 -0.50 -9.08
CA CYS A 43 -9.30 -1.18 -10.36
C CYS A 43 -10.14 -0.35 -11.33
N VAL A 44 -9.56 0.02 -12.48
CA VAL A 44 -10.24 0.81 -13.52
C VAL A 44 -11.50 0.11 -14.07
N LYS A 45 -11.53 -1.22 -14.07
CA LYS A 45 -12.64 -2.00 -14.66
C LYS A 45 -13.83 -2.18 -13.73
N CYS A 46 -13.60 -2.48 -12.46
CA CYS A 46 -14.68 -2.70 -11.48
C CYS A 46 -14.89 -1.55 -10.50
N GLY A 47 -14.03 -0.53 -10.53
CA GLY A 47 -14.05 0.62 -9.63
C GLY A 47 -13.73 0.28 -8.17
N LYS A 48 -13.43 -0.99 -7.86
CA LYS A 48 -13.19 -1.44 -6.50
C LYS A 48 -11.73 -1.27 -6.09
N PRO A 49 -11.46 -0.98 -4.80
CA PRO A 49 -10.11 -0.94 -4.28
C PRO A 49 -9.36 -2.24 -4.54
N ALA A 50 -8.12 -2.13 -5.01
CA ALA A 50 -7.31 -3.27 -5.43
C ALA A 50 -6.87 -4.18 -4.26
N HIS A 51 -6.91 -3.67 -3.04
CA HIS A 51 -6.59 -4.39 -1.81
C HIS A 51 -7.73 -5.30 -1.29
N LEU A 52 -8.94 -5.22 -1.86
CA LEU A 52 -10.07 -6.06 -1.43
C LEU A 52 -9.93 -7.49 -1.98
N ARG A 53 -9.99 -8.49 -1.09
CA ARG A 53 -9.79 -9.96 -1.31
C ARG A 53 -8.34 -10.48 -1.33
N GLY A 54 -7.50 -9.92 -0.47
CA GLY A 54 -6.12 -10.38 -0.31
C GLY A 54 -5.18 -9.54 -1.16
N ASN A 55 -3.93 -9.48 -0.71
CA ASN A 55 -2.92 -8.59 -1.26
C ASN A 55 -2.95 -8.57 -2.80
N LEU A 56 -2.91 -7.38 -3.39
CA LEU A 56 -2.53 -7.13 -4.78
C LEU A 56 -1.51 -8.18 -5.22
N ILE A 57 -1.91 -9.01 -6.17
CA ILE A 57 -1.03 -10.03 -6.70
C ILE A 57 -0.15 -9.33 -7.74
N GLU A 58 1.13 -9.17 -7.41
CA GLU A 58 2.14 -8.65 -8.32
C GLU A 58 2.70 -9.82 -9.14
N TYR A 59 2.35 -9.87 -10.43
CA TYR A 59 2.99 -10.76 -11.41
C TYR A 59 3.76 -9.87 -12.39
N ASP A 60 5.09 -10.00 -12.46
CA ASP A 60 5.93 -9.45 -13.53
C ASP A 60 5.60 -7.99 -13.94
N SER A 61 5.60 -7.07 -12.98
CA SER A 61 5.29 -5.64 -13.17
C SER A 61 3.84 -5.31 -13.54
N GLN A 62 2.92 -6.28 -13.42
CA GLN A 62 1.49 -6.09 -13.62
C GLN A 62 0.76 -6.28 -12.28
N LYS A 63 0.03 -5.25 -11.86
CA LYS A 63 -0.86 -5.33 -10.71
C LYS A 63 -2.16 -5.97 -11.19
N ILE A 64 -2.56 -7.12 -10.64
CA ILE A 64 -3.81 -7.79 -11.02
C ILE A 64 -4.88 -7.52 -9.96
N CYS A 65 -6.10 -7.19 -10.39
CA CYS A 65 -7.20 -6.99 -9.46
C CYS A 65 -7.70 -8.36 -8.96
N PRO A 66 -7.62 -8.67 -7.65
CA PRO A 66 -8.06 -9.95 -7.10
C PRO A 66 -9.58 -10.18 -7.19
N ILE A 67 -10.35 -9.16 -7.58
CA ILE A 67 -11.81 -9.24 -7.73
C ILE A 67 -12.22 -9.64 -9.14
N CYS A 68 -11.71 -8.94 -10.16
CA CYS A 68 -12.06 -9.21 -11.55
C CYS A 68 -11.00 -10.03 -12.30
N MET A 69 -9.89 -10.39 -11.64
CA MET A 69 -8.71 -11.06 -12.22
C MET A 69 -8.22 -10.38 -13.51
N ASP A 70 -8.37 -9.05 -13.58
CA ASP A 70 -8.01 -8.24 -14.73
C ASP A 70 -6.83 -7.33 -14.36
N GLU A 71 -6.07 -6.92 -15.37
CA GLU A 71 -4.92 -6.02 -15.20
C GLU A 71 -5.40 -4.68 -14.61
N ILE A 72 -4.87 -4.32 -13.44
CA ILE A 72 -4.92 -2.96 -12.93
C ILE A 72 -3.96 -2.17 -13.81
N ARG A 73 -4.52 -1.61 -14.88
CA ARG A 73 -3.88 -0.51 -15.61
C ARG A 73 -3.83 0.69 -14.68
N LEU A 74 -2.74 0.80 -13.92
CA LEU A 74 -2.35 2.07 -13.31
C LEU A 74 -2.34 3.09 -14.46
N LYS A 75 -3.13 4.16 -14.34
CA LYS A 75 -3.12 5.23 -15.33
C LYS A 75 -1.67 5.69 -15.46
N LYS A 76 -1.06 5.50 -16.63
CA LYS A 76 0.14 6.25 -17.00
C LYS A 76 -0.28 7.72 -17.00
N SER A 77 0.23 8.48 -16.03
CA SER A 77 0.28 9.94 -16.13
C SER A 77 1.06 10.36 -17.37
#